data_AF-A0A4R1XLL1-F1
#
_entry.id   AF-A0A4R1XLL1-F1
#
_cell.length_a   1.000
_cell.length_b   1.000
_cell.length_c   1.000
_cell.angle_alpha   90.00
_cell.angle_beta   90.00
_cell.angle_gamma   90.00
#
_symmetry.space_group_name_H-M   'P 1'
#
loop_
_entity.id
_entity.type
_entity.pdbx_description
1 polymer ?
#
loop_
_entity_poly.entity_id
_entity_poly.type
_entity_poly.pdbx_seq_one_letter_code
_entity_poly.pdbx_strand_id
1 'polypeptide(L)' 'MEDQKISAALPLCRKAGFDFEIMSTSFYVGRRKLVGDPNTGLPHWQDKLFIAMAGFAIDPSDYFQLPANRVVELGEQIVI' A
#
# COMPACT_ATOMS: atom_id res chain seq x y z
N MET A 1 16.94 -0.36 -7.10
CA MET A 1 15.51 -0.45 -6.72
C MET A 1 14.76 0.42 -7.70
N GLU A 2 13.81 -0.13 -8.45
CA GLU A 2 13.02 0.64 -9.42
C GLU A 2 12.08 1.60 -8.67
N ASP A 3 12.03 2.84 -9.14
CA ASP A 3 11.25 3.92 -8.53
C ASP A 3 9.88 3.99 -9.24
N GLN A 4 8.85 3.42 -8.61
CA GLN A 4 7.50 3.26 -9.18
C GLN A 4 6.69 4.56 -9.00
N LYS A 5 6.97 5.58 -9.83
CA LYS A 5 6.30 6.89 -9.76
C LYS A 5 4.96 6.88 -10.48
N ILE A 6 3.88 6.50 -9.79
CA ILE A 6 2.53 6.54 -10.37
C ILE A 6 2.19 7.96 -10.83
N SER A 7 2.57 8.98 -10.04
CA SER A 7 2.39 10.40 -10.38
C SER A 7 3.02 10.80 -11.72
N ALA A 8 4.12 10.15 -12.14
CA ALA A 8 4.78 10.41 -13.42
C ALA A 8 4.14 9.66 -14.60
N ALA A 9 3.42 8.56 -14.34
CA ALA A 9 2.70 7.80 -15.35
C ALA A 9 1.37 8.47 -15.75
N LEU A 10 0.71 9.17 -14.82
CA LEU A 10 -0.59 9.82 -15.06
C LEU A 10 -0.58 10.80 -16.26
N PRO A 11 0.42 11.70 -16.44
CA PRO A 11 0.51 12.54 -17.63
C PRO A 11 0.62 11.77 -18.95
N LEU A 12 1.24 10.57 -18.94
CA LEU A 12 1.37 9.73 -20.13
C LEU A 12 0.02 9.12 -20.52
N CYS A 13 -0.77 8.67 -19.55
CA CYS A 13 -2.14 8.19 -19.80
C CYS A 13 -3.03 9.30 -20.35
N ARG A 14 -2.90 10.54 -19.86
CA ARG A 14 -3.64 11.69 -20.41
C ARG A 14 -3.28 11.96 -21.87
N LYS A 15 -1.99 11.84 -22.25
CA LYS A 15 -1.55 11.93 -23.65
C LYS A 15 -2.10 10.80 -24.53
N ALA A 16 -2.40 9.64 -23.94
CA ALA A 16 -3.01 8.51 -24.63
C ALA A 16 -4.55 8.61 -24.78
N GLY A 17 -5.16 9.71 -24.34
CA GLY A 17 -6.61 9.96 -24.51
C GLY A 17 -7.48 9.55 -23.31
N PHE A 18 -6.88 9.16 -22.19
CA PHE A 18 -7.63 8.95 -20.96
C PHE A 18 -7.92 10.28 -20.28
N ASP A 19 -9.21 10.63 -20.16
CA ASP A 19 -9.63 11.89 -19.57
C ASP A 19 -9.89 11.71 -18.07
N PHE A 20 -8.96 12.20 -17.26
CA PHE A 20 -9.10 12.23 -15.81
C PHE A 20 -8.42 13.46 -15.24
N GLU A 21 -9.04 14.04 -14.22
CA GLU A 21 -8.50 15.19 -13.51
C GLU A 21 -7.83 14.71 -12.23
N ILE A 22 -6.52 14.89 -12.14
CA ILE A 22 -5.71 14.49 -10.97
C ILE A 22 -6.26 15.15 -9.69
N MET A 23 -6.90 16.32 -9.83
CA MET A 23 -7.48 17.07 -8.73
C MET A 23 -8.80 16.51 -8.19
N SER A 24 -9.55 15.77 -9.00
CA SER A 24 -10.81 15.12 -8.60
C SER A 24 -10.69 13.61 -8.42
N THR A 25 -9.56 13.02 -8.82
CA THR A 25 -9.31 11.58 -8.74
C THR A 25 -8.85 11.18 -7.34
N SER A 26 -9.57 10.26 -6.71
CA SER A 26 -9.16 9.60 -5.46
C SER A 26 -8.36 8.34 -5.78
N PHE A 27 -7.24 8.13 -5.07
CA PHE A 27 -6.43 6.92 -5.19
C PHE A 27 -6.75 5.97 -4.05
N TYR A 28 -6.95 4.70 -4.35
CA TYR A 28 -7.15 3.67 -3.34
C TYR A 28 -5.89 2.81 -3.26
N VAL A 29 -5.32 2.73 -2.07
CA VAL A 29 -4.14 1.88 -1.80
C VAL A 29 -4.54 0.81 -0.80
N GLY A 30 -4.38 -0.44 -1.18
CA GLY A 30 -4.62 -1.57 -0.28
C GLY A 30 -3.48 -1.68 0.72
N ARG A 31 -3.82 -1.67 2.01
CA ARG A 31 -2.86 -1.90 3.10
C ARG A 31 -3.21 -3.20 3.79
N ARG A 32 -2.24 -4.11 3.85
CA ARG A 32 -2.38 -5.37 4.57
C ARG A 32 -1.80 -5.22 5.97
N LYS A 33 -2.62 -5.47 6.99
CA LYS A 33 -2.19 -5.57 8.37
C LYS A 33 -2.12 -7.04 8.76
N LEU A 34 -0.93 -7.50 9.12
CA LEU A 34 -0.72 -8.84 9.61
C LEU A 34 -1.17 -8.93 11.07
N VAL A 35 -1.91 -9.99 11.39
CA VAL A 35 -2.39 -10.32 12.73
C VAL A 35 -2.09 -11.79 12.98
N GLY A 36 -1.46 -12.11 14.10
CA GLY A 36 -1.19 -13.51 14.47
C GLY A 36 -2.44 -14.17 15.05
N ASP A 37 -2.64 -15.45 14.76
CA ASP A 37 -3.71 -16.26 15.35
C ASP A 37 -3.17 -17.13 16.52
N PRO A 38 -3.76 -17.04 17.73
CA PRO A 38 -3.36 -17.86 18.87
C PRO A 38 -3.57 -19.37 18.69
N ASN A 39 -4.45 -19.79 17.78
CA ASN A 39 -4.92 -21.16 17.65
C ASN A 39 -4.38 -21.87 16.39
N THR A 40 -3.85 -21.12 15.42
CA THR A 40 -3.32 -21.65 14.16
C THR A 40 -2.17 -20.77 13.69
N GLY A 41 -1.14 -21.35 13.05
CA GLY A 41 -0.03 -20.56 12.49
C GLY A 41 1.31 -20.86 13.15
N LEU A 42 2.17 -19.85 13.25
CA LEU A 42 3.52 -19.98 13.80
C LEU A 42 3.50 -19.91 15.34
N PRO A 43 4.58 -20.36 16.01
CA PRO A 43 4.76 -20.08 17.43
C PRO A 43 4.63 -18.58 17.72
N HIS A 44 3.93 -18.20 18.78
CA HIS A 44 3.57 -16.81 19.09
C HIS A 44 4.74 -15.79 19.09
N TRP A 45 5.94 -16.24 19.44
CA TRP A 45 7.14 -15.39 19.39
C TRP A 45 7.58 -15.09 17.96
N GLN A 46 7.37 -16.03 17.03
CA GLN A 46 7.71 -15.91 15.62
C GLN A 46 6.71 -14.99 14.89
N ASP A 47 5.41 -15.06 15.23
CA ASP A 47 4.41 -14.09 14.73
C ASP A 47 4.78 -12.67 15.13
N LYS A 48 5.11 -12.46 16.40
CA LYS A 48 5.52 -11.15 16.90
C LYS A 48 6.73 -10.61 16.16
N LEU A 49 7.73 -11.45 15.90
CA LEU A 49 8.91 -11.08 15.12
C LEU A 49 8.53 -10.73 13.67
N PHE A 50 7.73 -11.55 13.01
CA PHE A 50 7.33 -11.34 11.62
C PHE A 50 6.48 -10.09 11.44
N ILE A 51 5.49 -9.88 12.31
CA ILE A 51 4.64 -8.67 12.32
C ILE A 51 5.49 -7.43 12.55
N ALA A 52 6.46 -7.48 13.49
CA ALA A 52 7.35 -6.35 13.72
C ALA A 52 8.21 -6.05 12.48
N MET A 53 8.81 -7.06 11.85
CA MET A 53 9.59 -6.88 10.61
C MET A 53 8.74 -6.32 9.47
N ALA A 54 7.51 -6.80 9.30
CA ALA A 54 6.60 -6.28 8.29
C ALA A 54 6.17 -4.83 8.57
N GLY A 55 6.06 -4.44 9.83
CA GLY A 55 5.80 -3.04 10.23
C GLY A 55 6.96 -2.09 9.93
N PHE A 56 8.19 -2.58 9.79
CA PHE A 56 9.36 -1.79 9.37
C PHE A 56 9.53 -1.73 7.84
N ALA A 57 8.69 -2.43 7.07
CA ALA A 57 8.72 -2.33 5.62
C ALA A 57 8.24 -0.94 5.15
N ILE A 58 8.71 -0.53 3.97
CA ILE A 58 8.32 0.73 3.33
C ILE A 58 6.79 0.79 3.19
N ASP A 59 6.20 1.94 3.53
CA ASP A 59 4.77 2.19 3.34
C ASP A 59 4.45 2.16 1.83
N PRO A 60 3.42 1.42 1.39
CA PRO A 60 3.04 1.37 -0.02
C PRO A 60 2.74 2.73 -0.64
N SER A 61 2.14 3.65 0.14
CA SER A 61 1.81 5.01 -0.35
C SER A 61 3.07 5.82 -0.64
N ASP A 62 4.09 5.68 0.20
CA ASP A 62 5.40 6.31 0.03
C ASP A 62 6.15 5.70 -1.17
N TYR A 63 6.08 4.38 -1.34
CA TYR A 63 6.68 3.68 -2.47
C TYR A 63 6.14 4.18 -3.82
N PHE A 64 4.83 4.43 -3.91
CA PHE A 64 4.18 4.89 -5.14
C PHE A 64 4.18 6.42 -5.34
N GLN A 65 4.72 7.18 -4.37
CA GLN A 65 4.80 8.65 -4.40
C GLN A 65 3.43 9.30 -4.66
N LEU A 66 2.40 8.80 -3.97
CA LEU A 66 1.04 9.31 -4.10
C LEU A 66 0.84 10.52 -3.17
N PRO A 67 0.07 11.54 -3.59
CA PRO A 67 -0.21 12.69 -2.74
C PRO A 67 -1.11 12.27 -1.56
N ALA A 68 -0.56 12.34 -0.33
CA ALA A 68 -1.23 11.91 0.90
C ALA A 68 -2.64 12.50 1.11
N ASN A 69 -2.92 13.70 0.58
CA ASN A 69 -4.23 14.36 0.68
C ASN A 69 -5.32 13.71 -0.18
N ARG A 70 -5.02 12.67 -0.97
CA ARG A 70 -5.98 11.97 -1.86
C ARG A 70 -5.87 10.45 -1.87
N VAL A 71 -5.11 9.87 -0.96
CA VAL A 71 -5.01 8.42 -0.81
C VAL A 71 -6.01 7.95 0.24
N VAL A 72 -6.88 7.03 -0.15
CA VAL A 72 -7.72 6.27 0.76
C VAL A 72 -7.06 4.92 0.97
N GLU A 73 -6.58 4.67 2.19
CA GLU A 73 -6.04 3.37 2.58
C GLU A 73 -7.19 2.40 2.88
N LEU A 74 -7.28 1.32 2.10
CA LEU A 74 -8.20 0.22 2.36
C LEU A 74 -7.46 -0.83 3.19
N GLY A 75 -7.74 -0.87 4.48
CA GLY A 75 -7.14 -1.82 5.42
C GLY A 75 -7.77 -3.21 5.31
N GLU A 76 -6.97 -4.21 4.95
CA GLU A 76 -7.32 -5.63 5.02
C GLU A 76 -6.51 -6.28 6.14
N GLN A 77 -7.15 -7.14 6.94
CA GLN A 77 -6.45 -7.94 7.96
C GLN A 77 -6.16 -9.33 7.40
N ILE A 78 -4.89 -9.72 7.46
CA ILE A 78 -4.45 -11.05 7.05
C ILE A 78 -3.93 -11.79 8.27
N VAL A 79 -4.45 -12.99 8.46
CA VAL A 79 -4.01 -13.92 9.50
C VAL A 79 -2.79 -14.70 9.00
N ILE A 80 -1.80 -14.83 9.86
CA ILE A 80 -0.57 -15.63 9.66
C ILE A 80 -0.40 -16.65 10.77
#